data_AF-T1IBT1-F1
#
_entry.id   AF-T1IBT1-F1
#
_cell.length_a   1.000
_cell.length_b   1.000
_cell.length_c   1.000
_cell.angle_alpha   90.00
_cell.angle_beta   90.00
_cell.angle_gamma   90.00
#
_symmetry.space_group_name_H-M   'P 1'
#
loop_
_entity.id
_entity.type
_entity.pdbx_description
1 polymer ?
#
loop_
_entity_poly.entity_id
_entity_poly.type
_entity_poly.pdbx_seq_one_letter_code
_entity_poly.pdbx_strand_id
1 'polypeptide(L)'
;IAEYEEEISQKNKDLSKVKTELRTFTKELTFIQLDLNRAENETNQLKVKIEESRCVISGGKRAFMKAQEEYNKCTLKLNLLKMQISFAEENKKKEGLSLSILERQKLYLDTAMHERITEIEGYKEVIIAQKKSLNEEKSFLRRSIDHLVTKIKVAQEKVALQDLGDELEARINKTEREIEAFENTLRAVTNTNENFKSNLDALDMDSEEVQEFKRLENEYYKTIKHNEQLKEESDEVNSRIKELQRKIKKLKQFGEEAQQEWKIKEKEVMTLTKDLAGKQIKLERATKILQKLFREVNLKAPTIGRALALNSVDLKQDILFFFKRDIEVRIEGDRNKCVLQQLAEMASTYIQTSPIIHKYLNEKGLTLPQCQEFTFSLNTLSPEVRSSEGGSRLSVLSDVSLTPSVVHLDPTVLLPPKYQRPICRK
;
A
#
# COMPACT_ATOMS: atom_id res chain seq x y z
N ILE A 1 -173.29 -36.14 31.05
CA ILE A 1 -172.09 -36.00 31.92
C ILE A 1 -171.08 -37.11 31.61
N ALA A 2 -171.47 -38.39 31.64
CA ALA A 2 -170.59 -39.53 31.31
C ALA A 2 -169.98 -39.53 29.88
N GLU A 3 -170.72 -39.11 28.85
CA GLU A 3 -170.27 -39.14 27.44
C GLU A 3 -169.15 -38.10 27.15
N TYR A 4 -169.20 -36.95 27.84
CA TYR A 4 -168.15 -35.94 27.79
C TYR A 4 -166.90 -36.36 28.59
N GLU A 5 -167.06 -37.18 29.63
CA GLU A 5 -165.94 -37.71 30.42
C GLU A 5 -165.12 -38.74 29.62
N GLU A 6 -165.77 -39.55 28.76
CA GLU A 6 -165.10 -40.54 27.91
C GLU A 6 -164.32 -39.89 26.75
N GLU A 7 -164.87 -38.86 26.11
CA GLU A 7 -164.17 -38.10 25.08
C GLU A 7 -162.97 -37.31 25.65
N ILE A 8 -163.13 -36.74 26.85
CA ILE A 8 -162.04 -36.10 27.60
C ILE A 8 -160.97 -37.13 27.97
N SER A 9 -161.36 -38.34 28.40
CA SER A 9 -160.43 -39.44 28.69
C SER A 9 -159.63 -39.87 27.45
N GLN A 10 -160.29 -40.02 26.31
CA GLN A 10 -159.67 -40.39 25.04
C GLN A 10 -158.72 -39.31 24.52
N LYS A 11 -159.12 -38.03 24.57
CA LYS A 11 -158.22 -36.91 24.20
C LYS A 11 -157.06 -36.76 25.16
N ASN A 12 -157.23 -37.04 26.46
CA ASN A 12 -156.11 -37.10 27.41
C ASN A 12 -155.15 -38.25 27.11
N LYS A 13 -155.66 -39.39 26.65
CA LYS A 13 -154.85 -40.54 26.22
C LYS A 13 -154.04 -40.23 24.97
N ASP A 14 -154.63 -39.62 23.95
CA ASP A 14 -153.93 -39.25 22.71
C ASP A 14 -152.98 -38.07 22.93
N LEU A 15 -153.34 -37.10 23.78
CA LEU A 15 -152.41 -36.06 24.25
C LEU A 15 -151.20 -36.67 24.98
N SER A 16 -151.41 -37.75 25.74
CA SER A 16 -150.31 -38.46 26.40
C SER A 16 -149.37 -39.13 25.39
N LYS A 17 -149.92 -39.76 24.33
CA LYS A 17 -149.13 -40.39 23.26
C LYS A 17 -148.31 -39.36 22.48
N VAL A 18 -148.95 -38.27 22.07
CA VAL A 18 -148.27 -37.17 21.36
C VAL A 18 -147.19 -36.53 22.25
N LYS A 19 -147.44 -36.39 23.56
CA LYS A 19 -146.42 -35.94 24.51
C LYS A 19 -145.25 -36.94 24.62
N THR A 20 -145.51 -38.24 24.58
CA THR A 20 -144.43 -39.24 24.59
C THR A 20 -143.63 -39.24 23.29
N GLU A 21 -144.30 -39.13 22.14
CA GLU A 21 -143.67 -39.03 20.81
C GLU A 21 -142.84 -37.75 20.65
N LEU A 22 -143.37 -36.61 21.13
CA LEU A 22 -142.59 -35.37 21.19
C LEU A 22 -141.35 -35.52 22.08
N ARG A 23 -141.46 -36.23 23.21
CA ARG A 23 -140.30 -36.50 24.08
C ARG A 23 -139.29 -37.43 23.41
N THR A 24 -139.71 -38.44 22.64
CA THR A 24 -138.79 -39.33 21.91
C THR A 24 -138.12 -38.60 20.76
N PHE A 25 -138.87 -37.86 19.94
CA PHE A 25 -138.30 -37.06 18.86
C PHE A 25 -137.37 -35.97 19.39
N THR A 26 -137.69 -35.33 20.51
CA THR A 26 -136.76 -34.37 21.14
C THR A 26 -135.45 -35.05 21.54
N LYS A 27 -135.51 -36.26 22.12
CA LYS A 27 -134.30 -37.03 22.47
C LYS A 27 -133.49 -37.42 21.23
N GLU A 28 -134.14 -37.92 20.18
CA GLU A 28 -133.48 -38.25 18.91
C GLU A 28 -132.83 -37.03 18.26
N LEU A 29 -133.52 -35.89 18.25
CA LEU A 29 -133.00 -34.63 17.73
C LEU A 29 -131.77 -34.17 18.53
N THR A 30 -131.81 -34.27 19.86
CA THR A 30 -130.62 -34.00 20.70
C THR A 30 -129.47 -34.96 20.43
N PHE A 31 -129.74 -36.24 20.17
CA PHE A 31 -128.71 -37.24 19.86
C PHE A 31 -128.07 -36.97 18.50
N ILE A 32 -128.86 -36.75 17.47
CA ILE A 32 -128.39 -36.37 16.13
C ILE A 32 -127.58 -35.08 16.18
N GLN A 33 -128.00 -34.10 16.99
CA GLN A 33 -127.27 -32.84 17.12
C GLN A 33 -125.92 -33.02 17.82
N LEU A 34 -125.82 -33.92 18.80
CA LEU A 34 -124.54 -34.31 19.40
C LEU A 34 -123.63 -35.03 18.40
N ASP A 35 -124.17 -35.94 17.59
CA ASP A 35 -123.42 -36.66 16.56
C ASP A 35 -122.96 -35.73 15.42
N LEU A 36 -123.79 -34.77 15.00
CA LEU A 36 -123.41 -33.72 14.04
C LEU A 36 -122.28 -32.86 14.59
N ASN A 37 -122.38 -32.39 15.83
CA ASN A 37 -121.32 -31.62 16.47
C ASN A 37 -120.02 -32.43 16.59
N ARG A 38 -120.11 -33.74 16.87
CA ARG A 38 -118.95 -34.65 16.90
C ARG A 38 -118.32 -34.77 15.51
N ALA A 39 -119.12 -35.06 14.49
CA ALA A 39 -118.65 -35.19 13.11
C ALA A 39 -118.05 -33.87 12.59
N GLU A 40 -118.63 -32.73 12.94
CA GLU A 40 -118.11 -31.40 12.59
C GLU A 40 -116.74 -31.16 13.23
N ASN A 41 -116.57 -31.49 14.52
CA ASN A 41 -115.28 -31.41 15.20
C ASN A 41 -114.23 -32.32 14.57
N GLU A 42 -114.57 -33.57 14.26
CA GLU A 42 -113.68 -34.52 13.57
C GLU A 42 -113.26 -34.01 12.19
N THR A 43 -114.23 -33.47 11.43
CA THR A 43 -113.96 -32.87 10.11
C THR A 43 -113.01 -31.69 10.21
N ASN A 44 -113.19 -30.81 11.20
CA ASN A 44 -112.31 -29.68 11.42
C ASN A 44 -110.90 -30.11 11.84
N GLN A 45 -110.76 -31.13 12.69
CA GLN A 45 -109.45 -31.70 13.04
C GLN A 45 -108.74 -32.31 11.82
N LEU A 46 -109.48 -33.00 10.94
CA LEU A 46 -108.90 -33.55 9.71
C LEU A 46 -108.45 -32.43 8.75
N LYS A 47 -109.22 -31.35 8.63
CA LYS A 47 -108.81 -30.17 7.83
C LYS A 47 -107.51 -29.56 8.34
N VAL A 48 -107.36 -29.40 9.65
CA VAL A 48 -106.12 -28.91 10.27
C VAL A 48 -104.95 -29.83 9.94
N LYS A 49 -105.11 -31.15 10.11
CA LYS A 49 -104.06 -32.14 9.78
C LYS A 49 -103.67 -32.14 8.29
N ILE A 50 -104.64 -31.92 7.39
CA ILE A 50 -104.36 -31.80 5.95
C ILE A 50 -103.51 -30.57 5.67
N GLU A 51 -103.85 -29.42 6.25
CA GLU A 51 -103.07 -28.19 6.04
C GLU A 51 -101.67 -28.27 6.69
N GLU A 52 -101.54 -28.88 7.87
CA GLU A 52 -100.25 -29.20 8.48
C GLU A 52 -99.39 -30.07 7.55
N SER A 53 -99.97 -31.16 7.03
CA SER A 53 -99.30 -32.07 6.10
C SER A 53 -98.90 -31.34 4.81
N ARG A 54 -99.76 -30.47 4.29
CA ARG A 54 -99.50 -29.64 3.10
C ARG A 54 -98.33 -28.67 3.33
N CYS A 55 -98.29 -28.03 4.49
CA CYS A 55 -97.20 -27.15 4.88
C CYS A 55 -95.87 -27.92 4.92
N VAL A 56 -95.85 -29.11 5.56
CA VAL A 56 -94.67 -29.99 5.62
C VAL A 56 -94.20 -30.40 4.22
N ILE A 57 -95.11 -30.81 3.34
CA ILE A 57 -94.78 -31.17 1.95
C ILE A 57 -94.19 -29.97 1.20
N SER A 58 -94.78 -28.78 1.35
CA SER A 58 -94.28 -27.55 0.72
C SER A 58 -92.89 -27.14 1.22
N GLY A 59 -92.62 -27.33 2.52
CA GLY A 59 -91.32 -27.11 3.14
C GLY A 59 -90.28 -28.10 2.63
N GLY A 60 -90.63 -29.39 2.59
CA GLY A 60 -89.80 -30.47 2.04
C GLY A 60 -89.42 -30.24 0.58
N LYS A 61 -90.39 -29.85 -0.27
CA LYS A 61 -90.13 -29.53 -1.69
C LYS A 61 -89.17 -28.35 -1.84
N ARG A 62 -89.32 -27.29 -1.04
CA ARG A 62 -88.37 -26.15 -1.04
C ARG A 62 -86.98 -26.56 -0.58
N ALA A 63 -86.87 -27.37 0.48
CA ALA A 63 -85.59 -27.87 0.97
C ALA A 63 -84.88 -28.76 -0.07
N PHE A 64 -85.63 -29.65 -0.73
CA PHE A 64 -85.12 -30.49 -1.82
C PHE A 64 -84.59 -29.65 -2.99
N MET A 65 -85.34 -28.65 -3.46
CA MET A 65 -84.89 -27.78 -4.55
C MET A 65 -83.60 -27.03 -4.20
N LYS A 66 -83.48 -26.51 -2.96
CA LYS A 66 -82.25 -25.87 -2.49
C LYS A 66 -81.06 -26.85 -2.45
N ALA A 67 -81.26 -28.05 -1.92
CA ALA A 67 -80.22 -29.07 -1.88
C ALA A 67 -79.78 -29.49 -3.29
N GLN A 68 -80.72 -29.58 -4.25
CA GLN A 68 -80.43 -29.89 -5.64
C GLN A 68 -79.61 -28.79 -6.32
N GLU A 69 -79.93 -27.51 -6.06
CA GLU A 69 -79.17 -26.38 -6.60
C GLU A 69 -77.74 -26.36 -6.06
N GLU A 70 -77.56 -26.57 -4.75
CA GLU A 70 -76.23 -26.66 -4.12
C GLU A 70 -75.43 -27.88 -4.64
N TYR A 71 -76.09 -29.02 -4.85
CA TYR A 71 -75.48 -30.18 -5.49
C TYR A 71 -74.96 -29.86 -6.90
N ASN A 72 -75.78 -29.18 -7.71
CA ASN A 72 -75.40 -28.75 -9.06
C ASN A 72 -74.23 -27.76 -9.04
N LYS A 73 -74.24 -26.77 -8.14
CA LYS A 73 -73.13 -25.81 -7.95
C LYS A 73 -71.83 -26.52 -7.57
N CYS A 74 -71.88 -27.42 -6.59
CA CYS A 74 -70.71 -28.20 -6.17
C CYS A 74 -70.17 -29.07 -7.32
N THR A 75 -71.06 -29.68 -8.12
CA THR A 75 -70.67 -30.51 -9.26
C THR A 75 -69.96 -29.69 -10.35
N LEU A 76 -70.48 -28.51 -10.68
CA LEU A 76 -69.82 -27.60 -11.64
C LEU A 76 -68.45 -27.14 -11.13
N LYS A 77 -68.35 -26.77 -9.84
CA LYS A 77 -67.09 -26.38 -9.22
C LYS A 77 -66.07 -27.51 -9.24
N LEU A 78 -66.49 -28.75 -8.96
CA LEU A 78 -65.64 -29.93 -9.05
C LEU A 78 -65.09 -30.14 -10.46
N ASN A 79 -65.95 -30.03 -11.48
CA ASN A 79 -65.53 -30.20 -12.87
C ASN A 79 -64.53 -29.11 -13.31
N LEU A 80 -64.76 -27.86 -12.91
CA LEU A 80 -63.83 -26.76 -13.15
C LEU A 80 -62.46 -27.02 -12.50
N LEU A 81 -62.45 -27.44 -11.23
CA LEU A 81 -61.22 -27.77 -10.52
C LEU A 81 -60.47 -28.93 -11.18
N LYS A 82 -61.18 -29.99 -11.61
CA LYS A 82 -60.56 -31.11 -12.34
C LYS A 82 -59.89 -30.66 -13.63
N MET A 83 -60.54 -29.76 -14.40
CA MET A 83 -59.95 -29.19 -15.61
C MET A 83 -58.69 -28.37 -15.29
N GLN A 84 -58.74 -27.53 -14.26
CA GLN A 84 -57.59 -26.73 -13.82
C GLN A 84 -56.42 -27.61 -13.37
N ILE A 85 -56.70 -28.69 -12.62
CA ILE A 85 -55.69 -29.67 -12.20
C ILE A 85 -55.05 -30.34 -13.43
N SER A 86 -55.85 -30.81 -14.38
CA SER A 86 -55.33 -31.45 -15.61
C SER A 86 -54.41 -30.50 -16.40
N PHE A 87 -54.78 -29.22 -16.51
CA PHE A 87 -53.95 -28.23 -17.19
C PHE A 87 -52.63 -27.97 -16.44
N ALA A 88 -52.68 -27.84 -15.12
CA ALA A 88 -51.49 -27.66 -14.29
C ALA A 88 -50.55 -28.88 -14.36
N GLU A 89 -51.09 -30.09 -14.37
CA GLU A 89 -50.31 -31.32 -14.52
C GLU A 89 -49.61 -31.42 -15.88
N GLU A 90 -50.27 -31.01 -16.96
CA GLU A 90 -49.67 -31.00 -18.29
C GLU A 90 -48.52 -29.98 -18.39
N ASN A 91 -48.72 -28.77 -17.84
CA ASN A 91 -47.66 -27.76 -17.81
C ASN A 91 -46.47 -28.22 -16.96
N LYS A 92 -46.73 -28.81 -15.78
CA LYS A 92 -45.69 -29.40 -14.93
C LYS A 92 -44.87 -30.45 -15.69
N LYS A 93 -45.51 -31.29 -16.52
CA LYS A 93 -44.81 -32.27 -17.36
C LYS A 93 -43.93 -31.59 -18.41
N LYS A 94 -44.42 -30.56 -19.09
CA LYS A 94 -43.66 -29.79 -20.09
C LYS A 94 -42.43 -29.11 -19.47
N GLU A 95 -42.61 -28.46 -18.33
CA GLU A 95 -41.52 -27.84 -17.58
C GLU A 95 -40.51 -28.88 -17.08
N GLY A 96 -40.97 -30.04 -16.60
CA GLY A 96 -40.11 -31.15 -16.20
C GLY A 96 -39.21 -31.67 -17.33
N LEU A 97 -39.75 -31.78 -18.55
CA LEU A 97 -38.95 -32.15 -19.73
C LEU A 97 -37.90 -31.08 -20.05
N SER A 98 -38.27 -29.81 -20.01
CA SER A 98 -37.34 -28.68 -20.24
C SER A 98 -36.20 -28.68 -19.21
N LEU A 99 -36.52 -28.86 -17.92
CA LEU A 99 -35.54 -28.97 -16.85
C LEU A 99 -34.57 -30.14 -17.07
N SER A 100 -35.09 -31.31 -17.47
CA SER A 100 -34.26 -32.49 -17.75
C SER A 100 -33.30 -32.26 -18.93
N ILE A 101 -33.75 -31.56 -19.98
CA ILE A 101 -32.89 -31.20 -21.11
C ILE A 101 -31.78 -30.24 -20.67
N LEU A 102 -32.11 -29.23 -19.87
CA LEU A 102 -31.16 -28.24 -19.39
C LEU A 102 -30.12 -28.87 -18.44
N GLU A 103 -30.56 -29.80 -17.58
CA GLU A 103 -29.67 -30.57 -16.71
C GLU A 103 -28.69 -31.43 -17.51
N ARG A 104 -29.17 -32.07 -18.57
CA ARG A 104 -28.29 -32.82 -19.50
C ARG A 104 -27.28 -31.91 -20.20
N GLN A 105 -27.69 -30.72 -20.63
CA GLN A 105 -26.79 -29.74 -21.25
C GLN A 105 -25.73 -29.24 -20.27
N LYS A 106 -26.12 -28.97 -19.02
CA LYS A 106 -25.19 -28.60 -17.95
C LYS A 106 -24.14 -29.70 -17.74
N LEU A 107 -24.58 -30.95 -17.61
CA LEU A 107 -23.66 -32.08 -17.41
C LEU A 107 -22.66 -32.23 -18.57
N TYR A 108 -23.13 -32.06 -19.82
CA TYR A 108 -22.27 -32.09 -21.00
C TYR A 108 -21.21 -30.98 -20.96
N LEU A 109 -21.61 -29.75 -20.61
CA LEU A 109 -20.70 -28.62 -20.50
C LEU A 109 -19.68 -28.82 -19.38
N ASP A 110 -20.11 -29.29 -18.21
CA ASP A 110 -19.23 -29.58 -17.06
C ASP A 110 -18.19 -30.64 -17.42
N THR A 111 -18.60 -31.69 -18.15
CA THR A 111 -17.70 -32.75 -18.64
C THR A 111 -16.68 -32.20 -19.62
N ALA A 112 -17.13 -31.46 -20.65
CA ALA A 112 -16.25 -30.87 -21.66
C ALA A 112 -15.26 -29.86 -21.06
N MET A 113 -15.69 -29.07 -20.06
CA MET A 113 -14.81 -28.18 -19.32
C MET A 113 -13.77 -28.95 -18.51
N HIS A 114 -14.18 -30.03 -17.83
CA HIS A 114 -13.25 -30.85 -17.06
C HIS A 114 -12.18 -31.48 -17.98
N GLU A 115 -12.58 -32.04 -19.13
CA GLU A 115 -11.65 -32.56 -20.14
C GLU A 115 -10.64 -31.48 -20.57
N ARG A 116 -11.11 -30.27 -20.90
CA ARG A 116 -10.21 -29.17 -21.29
C ARG A 116 -9.26 -28.74 -20.18
N ILE A 117 -9.71 -28.74 -18.91
CA ILE A 117 -8.84 -28.47 -17.77
C ILE A 117 -7.73 -29.53 -17.69
N THR A 118 -8.09 -30.80 -17.78
CA THR A 118 -7.09 -31.90 -17.72
C THR A 118 -6.11 -31.86 -18.90
N GLU A 119 -6.55 -31.48 -20.10
CA GLU A 119 -5.65 -31.27 -21.25
C GLU A 119 -4.67 -30.12 -21.01
N ILE A 120 -5.15 -28.97 -20.51
CA ILE A 120 -4.30 -27.81 -20.21
C ILE A 120 -3.27 -28.16 -19.13
N GLU A 121 -3.67 -28.92 -18.11
CA GLU A 121 -2.76 -29.43 -17.08
C GLU A 121 -1.69 -30.34 -17.69
N GLY A 122 -2.07 -31.26 -18.58
CA GLY A 122 -1.11 -32.11 -19.31
C GLY A 122 -0.12 -31.29 -20.15
N TYR A 123 -0.58 -30.30 -20.92
CA TYR A 123 0.32 -29.42 -21.69
C TYR A 123 1.28 -28.63 -20.79
N LYS A 124 0.79 -28.15 -19.64
CA LYS A 124 1.61 -27.44 -18.65
C LYS A 124 2.72 -28.35 -18.11
N GLU A 125 2.42 -29.60 -17.79
CA GLU A 125 3.42 -30.56 -17.31
C GLU A 125 4.51 -30.83 -18.36
N VAL A 126 4.12 -31.02 -19.63
CA VAL A 126 5.08 -31.21 -20.74
C VAL A 126 6.01 -30.02 -20.88
N ILE A 127 5.48 -28.79 -20.85
CA ILE A 127 6.30 -27.57 -20.93
C ILE A 127 7.25 -27.45 -19.73
N ILE A 128 6.79 -27.79 -18.53
CA ILE A 128 7.64 -27.80 -17.33
C ILE A 128 8.79 -28.81 -17.48
N ALA A 129 8.50 -30.01 -17.99
CA ALA A 129 9.50 -31.04 -18.24
C ALA A 129 10.53 -30.59 -19.29
N GLN A 130 10.08 -30.00 -20.41
CA GLN A 130 10.96 -29.44 -21.44
C GLN A 130 11.85 -28.33 -20.89
N LYS A 131 11.30 -27.41 -20.10
CA LYS A 131 12.07 -26.34 -19.44
C LYS A 131 13.16 -26.92 -18.53
N LYS A 132 12.85 -27.99 -17.78
CA LYS A 132 13.82 -28.64 -16.90
C LYS A 132 14.95 -29.28 -17.71
N SER A 133 14.62 -30.04 -18.75
CA SER A 133 15.60 -30.66 -19.66
C SER A 133 16.52 -29.62 -20.33
N LEU A 134 15.96 -28.54 -20.88
CA LEU A 134 16.76 -27.44 -21.46
C LEU A 134 17.68 -26.76 -20.44
N ASN A 135 17.25 -26.64 -19.18
CA ASN A 135 18.07 -26.06 -18.13
C ASN A 135 19.23 -26.98 -17.72
N GLU A 136 19.02 -28.30 -17.76
CA GLU A 136 20.06 -29.30 -17.55
C GLU A 136 21.09 -29.26 -18.70
N GLU A 137 20.65 -29.20 -19.96
CA GLU A 137 21.51 -29.03 -21.13
C GLU A 137 22.32 -27.72 -21.07
N LYS A 138 21.65 -26.60 -20.74
CA LYS A 138 22.32 -25.31 -20.55
C LYS A 138 23.41 -25.40 -19.47
N SER A 139 23.12 -26.08 -18.36
CA SER A 139 24.08 -26.26 -17.27
C SER A 139 25.26 -27.14 -17.71
N PHE A 140 25.00 -28.18 -18.50
CA PHE A 140 26.03 -29.02 -19.08
C PHE A 140 26.94 -28.23 -20.04
N LEU A 141 26.36 -27.50 -20.99
CA LEU A 141 27.10 -26.66 -21.93
C LEU A 141 27.96 -25.62 -21.21
N ARG A 142 27.43 -24.99 -20.15
CA ARG A 142 28.20 -24.03 -19.35
C ARG A 142 29.43 -24.66 -18.72
N ARG A 143 29.30 -25.83 -18.10
CA ARG A 143 30.46 -26.57 -17.55
C ARG A 143 31.47 -26.94 -18.65
N SER A 144 30.99 -27.35 -19.82
CA SER A 144 31.85 -27.65 -20.96
C SER A 144 32.62 -26.42 -21.45
N ILE A 145 31.96 -25.26 -21.52
CA ILE A 145 32.60 -23.98 -21.87
C ILE A 145 33.65 -23.61 -20.82
N ASP A 146 33.33 -23.68 -19.54
CA ASP A 146 34.26 -23.33 -18.45
C ASP A 146 35.52 -24.23 -18.49
N HIS A 147 35.34 -25.51 -18.78
CA HIS A 147 36.44 -26.46 -18.97
C HIS A 147 37.32 -26.10 -20.18
N LEU A 148 36.71 -25.80 -21.32
CA LEU A 148 37.44 -25.39 -22.53
C LEU A 148 38.20 -24.08 -22.32
N VAL A 149 37.58 -23.09 -21.67
CA VAL A 149 38.23 -21.82 -21.32
C VAL A 149 39.45 -22.06 -20.44
N THR A 150 39.35 -22.96 -19.45
CA THR A 150 40.47 -23.31 -18.58
C THR A 150 41.59 -23.97 -19.38
N LYS A 151 41.28 -24.90 -20.28
CA LYS A 151 42.27 -25.52 -21.18
C LYS A 151 42.95 -24.50 -22.09
N ILE A 152 42.20 -23.57 -22.65
CA ILE A 152 42.74 -22.50 -23.52
C ILE A 152 43.71 -21.63 -22.72
N LYS A 153 43.34 -21.21 -21.50
CA LYS A 153 44.23 -20.43 -20.64
C LYS A 153 45.55 -21.15 -20.33
N VAL A 154 45.47 -22.44 -19.98
CA VAL A 154 46.67 -23.26 -19.73
C VAL A 154 47.53 -23.37 -20.99
N ALA A 155 46.92 -23.56 -22.16
CA ALA A 155 47.66 -23.61 -23.42
C ALA A 155 48.33 -22.27 -23.75
N GLN A 156 47.65 -21.14 -23.53
CA GLN A 156 48.19 -19.80 -23.71
C GLN A 156 49.37 -19.51 -22.78
N GLU A 157 49.26 -19.88 -21.50
CA GLU A 157 50.34 -19.73 -20.52
C GLU A 157 51.57 -20.57 -20.90
N LYS A 158 51.35 -21.80 -21.37
CA LYS A 158 52.44 -22.66 -21.85
C LYS A 158 53.19 -22.02 -23.03
N VAL A 159 52.48 -21.44 -24.00
CA VAL A 159 53.10 -20.76 -25.15
C VAL A 159 53.89 -19.53 -24.68
N ALA A 160 53.31 -18.69 -23.82
CA ALA A 160 54.00 -17.52 -23.28
C ALA A 160 55.29 -17.88 -22.51
N LEU A 161 55.27 -18.96 -21.74
CA LEU A 161 56.46 -19.47 -21.04
C LEU A 161 57.53 -19.99 -22.02
N GLN A 162 57.10 -20.61 -23.13
CA GLN A 162 58.02 -21.06 -24.17
C GLN A 162 58.68 -19.87 -24.88
N ASP A 163 57.91 -18.85 -25.26
CA ASP A 163 58.43 -17.63 -25.89
C ASP A 163 59.45 -16.92 -24.98
N LEU A 164 59.17 -16.85 -23.67
CA LEU A 164 60.11 -16.31 -22.68
C LEU A 164 61.36 -17.18 -22.56
N GLY A 165 61.21 -18.50 -22.58
CA GLY A 165 62.32 -19.45 -22.60
C GLY A 165 63.24 -19.22 -23.80
N ASP A 166 62.66 -19.08 -24.99
CA ASP A 166 63.40 -18.82 -26.24
C ASP A 166 64.12 -17.46 -26.20
N GLU A 167 63.51 -16.42 -25.61
CA GLU A 167 64.16 -15.11 -25.43
C GLU A 167 65.36 -15.18 -24.46
N LEU A 168 65.20 -15.90 -23.34
CA LEU A 168 66.28 -16.10 -22.37
C LEU A 168 67.42 -16.90 -22.99
N GLU A 169 67.11 -17.94 -23.76
CA GLU A 169 68.09 -18.74 -24.49
C GLU A 169 68.87 -17.89 -25.50
N ALA A 170 68.19 -17.04 -26.27
CA ALA A 170 68.85 -16.10 -27.17
C ALA A 170 69.79 -15.13 -26.44
N ARG A 171 69.41 -14.69 -25.23
CA ARG A 171 70.22 -13.81 -24.38
C ARG A 171 71.44 -14.54 -23.82
N ILE A 172 71.28 -15.77 -23.36
CA ILE A 172 72.37 -16.65 -22.90
C ILE A 172 73.40 -16.83 -24.03
N ASN A 173 72.95 -17.25 -25.21
CA ASN A 173 73.81 -17.44 -26.38
C ASN A 173 74.53 -16.14 -26.82
N LYS A 174 73.93 -14.96 -26.57
CA LYS A 174 74.62 -13.68 -26.81
C LYS A 174 75.71 -13.45 -25.77
N THR A 175 75.41 -13.63 -24.49
CA THR A 175 76.39 -13.46 -23.41
C THR A 175 77.53 -14.46 -23.49
N GLU A 176 77.27 -15.70 -23.92
CA GLU A 176 78.32 -16.71 -24.13
C GLU A 176 79.28 -16.31 -25.25
N ARG A 177 78.76 -15.78 -26.37
CA ARG A 177 79.59 -15.21 -27.44
C ARG A 177 80.38 -13.99 -26.99
N GLU A 178 79.80 -13.14 -26.13
CA GLU A 178 80.50 -12.00 -25.53
C GLU A 178 81.64 -12.48 -24.61
N ILE A 179 81.42 -13.52 -23.80
CA ILE A 179 82.47 -14.16 -22.98
C ILE A 179 83.58 -14.71 -23.86
N GLU A 180 83.25 -15.45 -24.92
CA GLU A 180 84.25 -15.98 -25.86
C GLU A 180 85.06 -14.83 -26.51
N ALA A 181 84.40 -13.73 -26.89
CA ALA A 181 85.08 -12.55 -27.40
C ALA A 181 85.98 -11.88 -26.34
N PHE A 182 85.55 -11.81 -25.07
CA PHE A 182 86.37 -11.32 -23.97
C PHE A 182 87.56 -12.22 -23.68
N GLU A 183 87.40 -13.55 -23.74
CA GLU A 183 88.50 -14.50 -23.59
C GLU A 183 89.52 -14.36 -24.73
N ASN A 184 89.06 -14.18 -25.97
CA ASN A 184 89.92 -13.90 -27.12
C ASN A 184 90.67 -12.57 -26.96
N THR A 185 89.97 -11.52 -26.50
CA THR A 185 90.57 -10.21 -26.22
C THR A 185 91.59 -10.32 -25.09
N LEU A 186 91.27 -11.03 -24.01
CA LEU A 186 92.17 -11.24 -22.89
C LEU A 186 93.44 -11.96 -23.34
N ARG A 187 93.30 -13.01 -24.15
CA ARG A 187 94.44 -13.72 -24.76
C ARG A 187 95.30 -12.79 -25.61
N ALA A 188 94.68 -11.97 -26.46
CA ALA A 188 95.39 -10.97 -27.26
C ALA A 188 96.10 -9.93 -26.39
N VAL A 189 95.45 -9.42 -25.35
CA VAL A 189 96.03 -8.48 -24.38
C VAL A 189 97.17 -9.11 -23.60
N THR A 190 97.05 -10.36 -23.15
CA THR A 190 98.15 -11.07 -22.48
C THR A 190 99.35 -11.20 -23.41
N ASN A 191 99.13 -11.60 -24.68
CA ASN A 191 100.20 -11.67 -25.68
C ASN A 191 100.84 -10.30 -25.97
N THR A 192 100.04 -9.24 -26.11
CA THR A 192 100.60 -7.90 -26.31
C THR A 192 101.31 -7.41 -25.07
N ASN A 193 100.85 -7.73 -23.86
CA ASN A 193 101.49 -7.34 -22.61
C ASN A 193 102.81 -8.10 -22.40
N GLU A 194 102.91 -9.36 -22.84
CA GLU A 194 104.18 -10.08 -22.95
C GLU A 194 105.11 -9.41 -23.97
N ASN A 195 104.60 -9.01 -25.13
CA ASN A 195 105.37 -8.25 -26.12
C ASN A 195 105.80 -6.87 -25.58
N PHE A 196 104.94 -6.16 -24.84
CA PHE A 196 105.25 -4.88 -24.21
C PHE A 196 106.27 -5.05 -23.10
N LYS A 197 106.22 -6.10 -22.28
CA LYS A 197 107.31 -6.41 -21.34
C LYS A 197 108.63 -6.65 -22.07
N SER A 198 108.60 -7.33 -23.23
CA SER A 198 109.81 -7.50 -24.06
C SER A 198 110.30 -6.21 -24.73
N ASN A 199 109.39 -5.28 -25.05
CA ASN A 199 109.71 -4.01 -25.72
C ASN A 199 110.02 -2.87 -24.73
N LEU A 200 109.48 -2.89 -23.50
CA LEU A 200 109.73 -1.93 -22.42
C LEU A 200 111.03 -2.22 -21.66
N ASP A 201 111.63 -3.40 -21.84
CA ASP A 201 113.05 -3.60 -21.52
C ASP A 201 113.97 -2.73 -22.43
N ALA A 202 113.41 -2.06 -23.44
CA ALA A 202 114.14 -1.22 -24.38
C ALA A 202 113.40 0.08 -24.74
N LEU A 203 112.92 0.88 -23.78
CA LEU A 203 112.48 2.26 -24.08
C LEU A 203 112.90 3.27 -23.01
N ASP A 204 113.54 4.34 -23.52
CA ASP A 204 114.17 5.44 -22.81
C ASP A 204 113.14 6.50 -22.38
N MET A 205 113.28 7.01 -21.15
CA MET A 205 112.27 7.82 -20.45
C MET A 205 112.13 9.26 -20.95
N ASP A 206 112.90 9.64 -21.97
CA ASP A 206 112.89 10.98 -22.58
C ASP A 206 112.19 11.01 -23.96
N SER A 207 111.43 9.96 -24.31
CA SER A 207 110.70 9.88 -25.57
C SER A 207 109.49 10.84 -25.66
N GLU A 208 109.16 11.24 -26.89
CA GLU A 208 108.14 12.25 -27.25
C GLU A 208 106.75 11.94 -26.66
N GLU A 209 106.44 10.65 -26.44
CA GLU A 209 105.18 10.20 -25.83
C GLU A 209 105.00 10.63 -24.36
N VAL A 210 106.09 10.84 -23.61
CA VAL A 210 106.03 11.29 -22.19
C VAL A 210 105.64 12.77 -22.10
N GLN A 211 106.01 13.57 -23.10
CA GLN A 211 105.60 14.97 -23.19
C GLN A 211 104.14 15.10 -23.63
N GLU A 212 103.69 14.23 -24.55
CA GLU A 212 102.29 14.15 -24.96
C GLU A 212 101.39 13.67 -23.81
N PHE A 213 101.84 12.72 -22.98
CA PHE A 213 101.14 12.30 -21.77
C PHE A 213 100.87 13.47 -20.81
N LYS A 214 101.89 14.30 -20.53
CA LYS A 214 101.73 15.50 -19.67
C LYS A 214 100.77 16.53 -20.27
N ARG A 215 100.67 16.60 -21.60
CA ARG A 215 99.69 17.47 -22.28
C ARG A 215 98.27 16.93 -22.13
N LEU A 216 98.08 15.64 -22.37
CA LEU A 216 96.79 14.97 -22.19
C LEU A 216 96.33 14.99 -20.72
N GLU A 217 97.24 14.81 -19.76
CA GLU A 217 96.93 14.89 -18.34
C GLU A 217 96.39 16.28 -17.95
N ASN A 218 97.00 17.34 -18.48
CA ASN A 218 96.49 18.70 -18.28
C ASN A 218 95.13 18.95 -18.94
N GLU A 219 94.87 18.40 -20.14
CA GLU A 219 93.55 18.50 -20.77
C GLU A 219 92.47 17.68 -20.05
N TYR A 220 92.85 16.53 -19.49
CA TYR A 220 91.99 15.67 -18.69
C TYR A 220 91.49 16.41 -17.44
N TYR A 221 92.41 17.02 -16.67
CA TYR A 221 92.03 17.78 -15.48
C TYR A 221 91.18 19.02 -15.79
N LYS A 222 91.43 19.69 -16.93
CA LYS A 222 90.56 20.79 -17.40
C LYS A 222 89.15 20.30 -17.72
N THR A 223 89.04 19.19 -18.43
CA THR A 223 87.74 18.58 -18.80
C THR A 223 86.97 18.08 -17.57
N ILE A 224 87.65 17.51 -16.57
CA ILE A 224 87.02 17.13 -15.30
C ILE A 224 86.43 18.34 -14.60
N LYS A 225 87.21 19.41 -14.45
CA LYS A 225 86.74 20.63 -13.79
C LYS A 225 85.52 21.22 -14.49
N HIS A 226 85.48 21.16 -15.82
CA HIS A 226 84.32 21.60 -16.59
C HIS A 226 83.10 20.68 -16.38
N ASN A 227 83.30 19.36 -16.35
CA ASN A 227 82.22 18.41 -16.06
C ASN A 227 81.67 18.57 -14.63
N GLU A 228 82.51 18.88 -13.65
CA GLU A 228 82.06 19.19 -12.29
C GLU A 228 81.16 20.44 -12.27
N GLN A 229 81.54 21.50 -12.98
CA GLN A 229 80.71 22.70 -13.14
C GLN A 229 79.35 22.40 -13.78
N LEU A 230 79.35 21.64 -14.90
CA LEU A 230 78.10 21.24 -15.56
C LEU A 230 77.22 20.37 -14.66
N LYS A 231 77.82 19.55 -13.79
CA LYS A 231 77.09 18.72 -12.83
C LYS A 231 76.44 19.57 -11.73
N GLU A 232 77.15 20.56 -11.21
CA GLU A 232 76.60 21.53 -10.24
C GLU A 232 75.42 22.32 -10.86
N GLU A 233 75.56 22.80 -12.10
CA GLU A 233 74.48 23.47 -12.83
C GLU A 233 73.26 22.56 -13.03
N SER A 234 73.49 21.29 -13.38
CA SER A 234 72.43 20.28 -13.50
C SER A 234 71.71 20.02 -12.16
N ASP A 235 72.44 19.95 -11.06
CA ASP A 235 71.86 19.75 -9.73
C ASP A 235 71.03 20.96 -9.26
N GLU A 236 71.46 22.17 -9.60
CA GLU A 236 70.70 23.41 -9.36
C GLU A 236 69.39 23.42 -10.17
N VAL A 237 69.47 23.11 -11.47
CA VAL A 237 68.28 23.03 -12.35
C VAL A 237 67.32 21.94 -11.85
N ASN A 238 67.82 20.77 -11.45
CA ASN A 238 67.00 19.70 -10.90
C ASN A 238 66.31 20.11 -9.59
N SER A 239 67.01 20.84 -8.72
CA SER A 239 66.42 21.40 -7.51
C SER A 239 65.30 22.39 -7.84
N ARG A 240 65.50 23.23 -8.86
CA ARG A 240 64.48 24.16 -9.34
C ARG A 240 63.27 23.45 -9.96
N ILE A 241 63.48 22.38 -10.72
CA ILE A 241 62.39 21.56 -11.27
C ILE A 241 61.55 20.97 -10.13
N LYS A 242 62.18 20.41 -9.10
CA LYS A 242 61.47 19.86 -7.92
C LYS A 242 60.64 20.92 -7.19
N GLU A 243 61.15 22.15 -7.08
CA GLU A 243 60.38 23.27 -6.53
C GLU A 243 59.16 23.63 -7.39
N LEU A 244 59.34 23.73 -8.70
CA LEU A 244 58.26 24.05 -9.64
C LEU A 244 57.21 22.94 -9.66
N GLN A 245 57.61 21.68 -9.59
CA GLN A 245 56.68 20.54 -9.45
C GLN A 245 55.85 20.63 -8.16
N ARG A 246 56.46 20.99 -7.02
CA ARG A 246 55.73 21.24 -5.77
C ARG A 246 54.73 22.39 -5.91
N LYS A 247 55.10 23.48 -6.58
CA LYS A 247 54.21 24.62 -6.84
C LYS A 247 53.04 24.23 -7.75
N ILE A 248 53.29 23.50 -8.84
CA ILE A 248 52.25 23.00 -9.74
C ILE A 248 51.27 22.11 -8.99
N LYS A 249 51.75 21.19 -8.14
CA LYS A 249 50.88 20.33 -7.33
C LYS A 249 49.96 21.14 -6.41
N LYS A 250 50.51 22.14 -5.72
CA LYS A 250 49.72 23.05 -4.86
C LYS A 250 48.67 23.81 -5.66
N LEU A 251 49.03 24.39 -6.80
CA LEU A 251 48.11 25.13 -7.66
C LEU A 251 46.98 24.25 -8.22
N LYS A 252 47.28 22.99 -8.58
CA LYS A 252 46.25 22.03 -8.99
C LYS A 252 45.26 21.75 -7.87
N GLN A 253 45.74 21.50 -6.66
CA GLN A 253 44.88 21.27 -5.50
C GLN A 253 43.99 22.49 -5.21
N PHE A 254 44.55 23.70 -5.22
CA PHE A 254 43.74 24.93 -5.07
C PHE A 254 42.69 25.08 -6.19
N GLY A 255 43.03 24.71 -7.42
CA GLY A 255 42.08 24.71 -8.54
C GLY A 255 40.93 23.72 -8.35
N GLU A 256 41.22 22.51 -7.86
CA GLU A 256 40.21 21.48 -7.56
C GLU A 256 39.28 21.92 -6.42
N GLU A 257 39.83 22.51 -5.35
CA GLU A 257 39.07 23.07 -4.23
C GLU A 257 38.13 24.19 -4.71
N ALA A 258 38.65 25.15 -5.50
CA ALA A 258 37.85 26.22 -6.07
C ALA A 258 36.74 25.70 -7.01
N GLN A 259 37.02 24.64 -7.78
CA GLN A 259 36.03 24.02 -8.65
C GLN A 259 34.90 23.33 -7.86
N GLN A 260 35.23 22.68 -6.74
CA GLN A 260 34.22 22.10 -5.85
C GLN A 260 33.35 23.18 -5.21
N GLU A 261 33.97 24.27 -4.72
CA GLU A 261 33.26 25.40 -4.13
C GLU A 261 32.32 26.06 -5.16
N TRP A 262 32.79 26.24 -6.39
CA TRP A 262 31.96 26.75 -7.49
C TRP A 262 30.75 25.83 -7.76
N LYS A 263 30.92 24.51 -7.80
CA LYS A 263 29.80 23.55 -7.98
C LYS A 263 28.77 23.62 -6.85
N ILE A 264 29.21 23.87 -5.61
CA ILE A 264 28.30 24.04 -4.48
C ILE A 264 27.47 25.32 -4.68
N LYS A 265 28.14 26.44 -4.97
CA LYS A 265 27.47 27.72 -5.24
C LYS A 265 26.53 27.67 -6.44
N GLU A 266 26.89 26.93 -7.50
CA GLU A 266 26.02 26.73 -8.67
C GLU A 266 24.72 26.02 -8.29
N LYS A 267 24.79 24.98 -7.45
CA LYS A 267 23.59 24.30 -6.93
C LYS A 267 22.73 25.22 -6.08
N GLU A 268 23.34 26.05 -5.24
CA GLU A 268 22.62 27.05 -4.43
C GLU A 268 21.93 28.10 -5.30
N VAL A 269 22.58 28.56 -6.37
CA VAL A 269 21.96 29.47 -7.35
C VAL A 269 20.78 28.78 -8.03
N MET A 270 20.89 27.51 -8.40
CA MET A 270 19.76 26.76 -8.98
C MET A 270 18.57 26.66 -8.03
N THR A 271 18.79 26.37 -6.74
CA THR A 271 17.70 26.28 -5.75
C THR A 271 17.03 27.63 -5.54
N LEU A 272 17.83 28.70 -5.36
CA LEU A 272 17.32 30.07 -5.22
C LEU A 272 16.55 30.52 -6.45
N THR A 273 16.99 30.17 -7.66
CA THR A 273 16.29 30.50 -8.90
C THR A 273 14.93 29.80 -8.98
N LYS A 274 14.87 28.52 -8.56
CA LYS A 274 13.61 27.77 -8.49
C LYS A 274 12.65 28.37 -7.47
N ASP A 275 13.15 28.75 -6.30
CA ASP A 275 12.35 29.38 -5.26
C ASP A 275 11.84 30.75 -5.70
N LEU A 276 12.68 31.55 -6.36
CA LEU A 276 12.31 32.86 -6.92
C LEU A 276 11.23 32.69 -7.98
N ALA A 277 11.35 31.73 -8.90
CA ALA A 277 10.29 31.40 -9.85
C ALA A 277 8.99 30.97 -9.15
N GLY A 278 9.08 30.16 -8.10
CA GLY A 278 7.93 29.81 -7.27
C GLY A 278 7.27 31.01 -6.59
N LYS A 279 8.07 31.96 -6.09
CA LYS A 279 7.58 33.23 -5.52
C LYS A 279 6.97 34.12 -6.61
N GLN A 280 7.52 34.15 -7.82
CA GLN A 280 7.00 34.91 -8.95
C GLN A 280 5.62 34.40 -9.38
N ILE A 281 5.41 33.09 -9.44
CA ILE A 281 4.09 32.49 -9.71
C ILE A 281 3.09 32.85 -8.62
N LYS A 282 3.51 32.83 -7.34
CA LYS A 282 2.65 33.24 -6.21
C LYS A 282 2.30 34.72 -6.32
N LEU A 283 3.25 35.58 -6.69
CA LEU A 283 3.04 37.00 -6.94
C LEU A 283 2.04 37.20 -8.08
N GLU A 284 2.24 36.59 -9.25
CA GLU A 284 1.31 36.68 -10.38
C GLU A 284 -0.11 36.22 -10.02
N ARG A 285 -0.25 35.15 -9.24
CA ARG A 285 -1.54 34.69 -8.71
C ARG A 285 -2.16 35.73 -7.79
N ALA A 286 -1.41 36.26 -6.84
CA ALA A 286 -1.87 37.32 -5.95
C ALA A 286 -2.27 38.58 -6.74
N THR A 287 -1.47 39.00 -7.73
CA THR A 287 -1.78 40.12 -8.62
C THR A 287 -3.05 39.88 -9.43
N LYS A 288 -3.26 38.66 -9.97
CA LYS A 288 -4.51 38.29 -10.66
C LYS A 288 -5.71 38.34 -9.72
N ILE A 289 -5.57 37.86 -8.49
CA ILE A 289 -6.63 37.94 -7.45
C ILE A 289 -6.91 39.40 -7.11
N LEU A 290 -5.87 40.22 -6.92
CA LEU A 290 -6.01 41.63 -6.58
C LEU A 290 -6.66 42.41 -7.72
N GLN A 291 -6.31 42.12 -8.97
CA GLN A 291 -7.00 42.65 -10.15
C GLN A 291 -8.47 42.22 -10.23
N LYS A 292 -8.78 40.96 -9.87
CA LYS A 292 -10.16 40.46 -9.81
C LYS A 292 -10.95 41.18 -8.71
N LEU A 293 -10.41 41.29 -7.51
CA LEU A 293 -11.02 42.02 -6.40
C LEU A 293 -11.18 43.51 -6.71
N PHE A 294 -10.21 44.14 -7.37
CA PHE A 294 -10.32 45.53 -7.81
C PHE A 294 -11.45 45.73 -8.82
N ARG A 295 -11.63 44.78 -9.77
CA ARG A 295 -12.80 44.76 -10.67
C ARG A 295 -14.10 44.54 -9.90
N GLU A 296 -14.14 43.64 -8.93
CA GLU A 296 -15.32 43.39 -8.10
C GLU A 296 -15.69 44.60 -7.21
N VAL A 297 -14.71 45.30 -6.65
CA VAL A 297 -14.90 46.56 -5.91
C VAL A 297 -15.46 47.64 -6.84
N ASN A 298 -14.89 47.78 -8.05
CA ASN A 298 -15.42 48.71 -9.05
C ASN A 298 -16.81 48.33 -9.59
N LEU A 299 -17.14 47.04 -9.66
CA LEU A 299 -18.49 46.54 -10.02
C LEU A 299 -19.49 46.67 -8.88
N LYS A 300 -19.04 46.70 -7.62
CA LYS A 300 -19.85 46.97 -6.42
C LYS A 300 -19.95 48.45 -6.08
N ALA A 301 -19.08 49.29 -6.63
CA ALA A 301 -19.15 50.75 -6.52
C ALA A 301 -20.50 51.37 -6.95
N PRO A 302 -21.25 50.86 -7.95
CA PRO A 302 -22.60 51.34 -8.28
C PRO A 302 -23.68 50.86 -7.31
N THR A 303 -23.35 49.93 -6.41
CA THR A 303 -24.23 49.41 -5.35
C THR A 303 -23.99 50.17 -4.04
N ILE A 304 -22.73 50.58 -3.78
CA ILE A 304 -22.39 51.55 -2.73
C ILE A 304 -22.86 52.97 -3.12
N GLY A 305 -22.75 53.35 -4.39
CA GLY A 305 -23.31 54.60 -4.91
C GLY A 305 -24.84 54.65 -4.84
N ARG A 306 -25.53 53.50 -4.94
CA ARG A 306 -26.99 53.41 -4.71
C ARG A 306 -27.37 53.35 -3.23
N ALA A 307 -26.54 52.77 -2.36
CA ALA A 307 -26.77 52.78 -0.90
C ALA A 307 -26.38 54.12 -0.24
N LEU A 308 -25.49 54.91 -0.85
CA LEU A 308 -25.18 56.30 -0.43
C LEU A 308 -26.26 57.31 -0.85
N ALA A 309 -27.21 56.92 -1.71
CA ALA A 309 -28.31 57.75 -2.19
C ALA A 309 -29.61 57.59 -1.37
N LEU A 310 -29.63 56.75 -0.35
CA LEU A 310 -30.72 56.64 0.62
C LEU A 310 -30.24 57.16 1.98
N ASN A 311 -30.81 58.30 2.37
CA ASN A 311 -30.57 58.98 3.64
C ASN A 311 -31.17 58.20 4.82
N SER A 312 -30.54 57.11 5.26
CA SER A 312 -30.77 56.55 6.59
C SER A 312 -29.44 56.32 7.29
N VAL A 313 -29.19 57.13 8.34
CA VAL A 313 -27.95 57.12 9.14
C VAL A 313 -27.80 55.81 9.91
N ASP A 314 -28.91 55.15 10.23
CA ASP A 314 -28.93 53.93 11.05
C ASP A 314 -28.32 52.71 10.35
N LEU A 315 -28.54 52.53 9.04
CA LEU A 315 -28.04 51.34 8.33
C LEU A 315 -26.50 51.38 8.15
N LYS A 316 -25.91 52.57 8.06
CA LYS A 316 -24.44 52.74 8.01
C LYS A 316 -23.81 52.38 9.34
N GLN A 317 -24.42 52.76 10.45
CA GLN A 317 -23.94 52.45 11.78
C GLN A 317 -24.06 50.95 12.05
N ASP A 318 -25.18 50.33 11.64
CA ASP A 318 -25.41 48.88 11.79
C ASP A 318 -24.41 48.05 10.98
N ILE A 319 -24.17 48.38 9.70
CA ILE A 319 -23.20 47.65 8.88
C ILE A 319 -21.79 47.76 9.47
N LEU A 320 -21.38 48.96 9.89
CA LEU A 320 -20.07 49.17 10.50
C LEU A 320 -19.95 48.45 11.85
N PHE A 321 -21.02 48.42 12.63
CA PHE A 321 -21.11 47.71 13.91
C PHE A 321 -21.05 46.19 13.72
N PHE A 322 -21.73 45.62 12.72
CA PHE A 322 -21.64 44.20 12.37
C PHE A 322 -20.21 43.82 11.99
N PHE A 323 -19.54 44.61 11.14
CA PHE A 323 -18.15 44.33 10.77
C PHE A 323 -17.17 44.47 11.93
N LYS A 324 -17.34 45.50 12.77
CA LYS A 324 -16.48 45.70 13.94
C LYS A 324 -16.65 44.55 14.95
N ARG A 325 -17.90 44.14 15.20
CA ARG A 325 -18.21 43.01 16.07
C ARG A 325 -17.69 41.68 15.52
N ASP A 326 -17.79 41.45 14.21
CA ASP A 326 -17.28 40.23 13.58
C ASP A 326 -15.73 40.13 13.63
N ILE A 327 -15.04 41.26 13.47
CA ILE A 327 -13.58 41.34 13.67
C ILE A 327 -13.21 41.05 15.13
N GLU A 328 -13.94 41.63 16.07
CA GLU A 328 -13.68 41.49 17.50
C GLU A 328 -13.95 40.06 17.99
N VAL A 329 -15.04 39.42 17.53
CA VAL A 329 -15.33 38.01 17.79
C VAL A 329 -14.23 37.09 17.21
N ARG A 330 -13.68 37.40 16.03
CA ARG A 330 -12.56 36.63 15.47
C ARG A 330 -11.29 36.78 16.28
N ILE A 331 -10.95 38.00 16.71
CA ILE A 331 -9.76 38.25 17.53
C ILE A 331 -9.89 37.51 18.87
N GLU A 332 -11.06 37.55 19.52
CA GLU A 332 -11.30 36.80 20.76
C GLU A 332 -11.30 35.28 20.54
N GLY A 333 -11.81 34.82 19.40
CA GLY A 333 -11.72 33.41 18.99
C GLY A 333 -10.27 32.93 18.84
N ASP A 334 -9.41 33.73 18.19
CA ASP A 334 -8.00 33.41 17.99
C ASP A 334 -7.21 33.48 19.30
N ARG A 335 -7.52 34.45 20.18
CA ARG A 335 -6.95 34.52 21.53
C ARG A 335 -7.32 33.31 22.37
N ASN A 336 -8.61 32.94 22.39
CA ASN A 336 -9.07 31.75 23.11
C ASN A 336 -8.42 30.48 22.56
N LYS A 337 -8.27 30.36 21.24
CA LYS A 337 -7.58 29.23 20.61
C LYS A 337 -6.10 29.17 21.02
N CYS A 338 -5.42 30.31 21.08
CA CYS A 338 -4.03 30.39 21.51
C CYS A 338 -3.86 29.98 22.98
N VAL A 339 -4.73 30.47 23.87
CA VAL A 339 -4.72 30.10 25.30
C VAL A 339 -5.02 28.60 25.48
N LEU A 340 -6.00 28.06 24.75
CA LEU A 340 -6.30 26.62 24.80
C LEU A 340 -5.14 25.77 24.27
N GLN A 341 -4.41 26.24 23.27
CA GLN A 341 -3.20 25.57 22.76
C GLN A 341 -2.08 25.58 23.81
N GLN A 342 -1.85 26.70 24.49
CA GLN A 342 -0.87 26.80 25.58
C GLN A 342 -1.24 25.92 26.77
N LEU A 343 -2.53 25.81 27.11
CA LEU A 343 -3.02 24.88 28.14
C LEU A 343 -2.85 23.41 27.73
N ALA A 344 -3.02 23.08 26.45
CA ALA A 344 -2.77 21.74 25.92
C ALA A 344 -1.27 21.37 25.99
N GLU A 345 -0.38 22.30 25.64
CA GLU A 345 1.07 22.14 25.77
C GLU A 345 1.48 21.99 27.24
N MET A 346 0.91 22.81 28.13
CA MET A 346 1.16 22.71 29.57
C MET A 346 0.67 21.37 30.16
N ALA A 347 -0.51 20.89 29.74
CA ALA A 347 -1.03 19.58 30.13
C ALA A 347 -0.18 18.42 29.59
N SER A 348 0.45 18.60 28.42
CA SER A 348 1.38 17.62 27.84
C SER A 348 2.75 17.63 28.53
N THR A 349 3.22 18.79 28.96
CA THR A 349 4.55 18.98 29.56
C THR A 349 4.57 18.61 31.05
N TYR A 350 3.49 18.90 31.79
CA TYR A 350 3.40 18.70 33.23
C TYR A 350 2.28 17.71 33.58
N ILE A 351 2.64 16.44 33.73
CA ILE A 351 1.72 15.32 34.00
C ILE A 351 0.86 15.56 35.26
N GLN A 352 1.42 16.20 36.29
CA GLN A 352 0.69 16.49 37.54
C GLN A 352 -0.38 17.60 37.39
N THR A 353 -0.21 18.51 36.42
CA THR A 353 -1.10 19.64 36.18
C THR A 353 -2.23 19.28 35.20
N SER A 354 -2.03 18.24 34.38
CA SER A 354 -2.98 17.76 33.38
C SER A 354 -4.38 17.44 33.94
N PRO A 355 -4.55 16.70 35.06
CA PRO A 355 -5.88 16.36 35.59
C PRO A 355 -6.63 17.59 36.10
N ILE A 356 -5.91 18.59 36.62
CA ILE A 356 -6.47 19.83 37.15
C ILE A 356 -7.00 20.68 35.99
N ILE A 357 -6.21 20.86 34.93
CA ILE A 357 -6.59 21.60 33.73
C ILE A 357 -7.82 20.94 33.07
N HIS A 358 -7.82 19.62 32.91
CA HIS A 358 -8.96 18.90 32.34
C HIS A 358 -10.21 19.00 33.22
N LYS A 359 -10.08 18.93 34.55
CA LYS A 359 -11.22 19.10 35.46
C LYS A 359 -11.86 20.49 35.31
N TYR A 360 -11.08 21.57 35.37
CA TYR A 360 -11.60 22.93 35.26
C TYR A 360 -12.17 23.24 33.87
N LEU A 361 -11.57 22.71 32.79
CA LEU A 361 -12.10 22.87 31.44
C LEU A 361 -13.41 22.10 31.25
N ASN A 362 -13.50 20.88 31.79
CA ASN A 362 -14.72 20.07 31.70
C ASN A 362 -15.88 20.66 32.52
N GLU A 363 -15.59 21.26 33.69
CA GLU A 363 -16.58 22.04 34.47
C GLU A 363 -17.13 23.26 33.69
N LYS A 364 -16.38 23.78 32.72
CA LYS A 364 -16.80 24.88 31.83
C LYS A 364 -17.25 24.42 30.45
N GLY A 365 -17.34 23.11 30.21
CA GLY A 365 -17.79 22.53 28.93
C GLY A 365 -16.83 22.75 27.76
N LEU A 366 -15.53 22.97 28.04
CA LEU A 366 -14.49 23.22 27.03
C LEU A 366 -13.57 22.00 26.90
N THR A 367 -13.12 21.71 25.68
CA THR A 367 -12.19 20.60 25.38
C THR A 367 -10.86 21.12 24.85
N LEU A 368 -9.75 20.52 25.27
CA LEU A 368 -8.42 20.88 24.75
C LEU A 368 -8.26 20.44 23.29
N PRO A 369 -7.58 21.25 22.45
CA PRO A 369 -7.15 20.84 21.12
C PRO A 369 -6.24 19.61 21.19
N GLN A 370 -6.38 18.69 20.23
CA GLN A 370 -5.53 17.50 20.12
C GLN A 370 -4.08 17.95 19.82
N CYS A 371 -3.19 17.85 20.81
CA CYS A 371 -1.76 18.04 20.59
C CYS A 371 -1.28 16.93 19.66
N GLN A 372 -0.84 17.30 18.46
CA GLN A 372 -0.24 16.36 17.52
C GLN A 372 1.10 15.91 18.11
N GLU A 373 1.13 14.68 18.63
CA GLU A 373 2.36 14.08 19.15
C GLU A 373 3.40 14.02 18.02
N PHE A 374 4.40 14.89 18.06
CA PHE A 374 5.67 14.64 17.37
C PHE A 374 6.41 13.60 18.20
N THR A 375 6.08 12.33 17.97
CA THR A 375 6.90 11.21 18.40
C THR A 375 8.24 11.29 17.67
N PHE A 376 9.28 11.82 18.33
CA PHE A 376 10.65 11.45 18.00
C PHE A 376 10.84 9.99 18.43
N SER A 377 10.65 9.05 17.51
CA SER A 377 11.10 7.68 17.68
C SER A 377 12.62 7.63 17.44
N LEU A 378 13.40 7.90 18.48
CA LEU A 378 14.82 7.56 18.54
C LEU A 378 14.95 6.08 18.92
N ASN A 379 15.06 5.22 17.91
CA ASN A 379 15.60 3.87 18.10
C ASN A 379 17.13 3.93 18.02
N THR A 380 17.77 3.87 19.18
CA THR A 380 19.22 3.69 19.38
C THR A 380 19.37 3.08 20.79
N LEU A 381 19.95 1.90 21.05
CA LEU A 381 20.97 1.07 20.39
C LEU A 381 20.82 -0.42 20.78
N SER A 382 21.10 -1.31 19.81
CA SER A 382 21.98 -2.52 19.78
C SER A 382 22.52 -3.17 21.08
N PRO A 383 23.25 -4.32 21.01
CA PRO A 383 23.05 -5.62 20.36
C PRO A 383 23.34 -6.82 21.32
N GLU A 384 22.97 -8.06 20.98
CA GLU A 384 23.79 -9.21 21.39
C GLU A 384 23.62 -10.42 20.45
N VAL A 385 24.78 -10.90 20.00
CA VAL A 385 25.00 -11.99 19.05
C VAL A 385 25.59 -13.17 19.84
N ARG A 386 25.09 -14.38 19.56
CA ARG A 386 25.75 -15.70 19.68
C ARG A 386 25.30 -16.48 18.44
N SER A 387 26.09 -17.18 17.62
CA SER A 387 27.50 -17.58 17.58
C SER A 387 27.87 -18.02 16.13
N SER A 388 29.18 -18.19 15.87
CA SER A 388 29.88 -18.89 14.76
C SER A 388 30.21 -18.03 13.51
N GLU A 389 31.39 -17.40 13.46
CA GLU A 389 32.71 -17.85 12.90
C GLU A 389 32.83 -17.61 11.37
N GLY A 390 33.79 -16.84 10.82
CA GLY A 390 35.08 -16.37 11.33
C GLY A 390 35.61 -15.03 10.75
N GLY A 391 36.68 -14.53 11.38
CA GLY A 391 37.33 -13.22 11.23
C GLY A 391 38.18 -13.03 9.97
N SER A 392 38.82 -11.87 9.73
CA SER A 392 39.57 -11.05 10.70
C SER A 392 39.68 -9.56 10.33
N ARG A 393 39.62 -8.68 11.35
CA ARG A 393 40.47 -7.49 11.50
C ARG A 393 40.93 -7.38 12.96
N LEU A 394 42.19 -7.03 13.17
CA LEU A 394 42.76 -6.67 14.47
C LEU A 394 42.32 -5.24 14.86
N SER A 395 42.03 -5.09 16.15
CA SER A 395 41.31 -4.01 16.81
C SER A 395 42.20 -3.12 17.69
N VAL A 396 41.77 -1.88 17.89
CA VAL A 396 42.13 -1.02 19.03
C VAL A 396 40.83 -0.48 19.64
N LEU A 397 40.65 -0.75 20.93
CA LEU A 397 39.73 -0.21 21.95
C LEU A 397 40.59 -0.14 23.24
N SER A 398 40.35 0.62 24.30
CA SER A 398 39.36 1.59 24.78
C SER A 398 39.96 2.20 26.07
N ASP A 399 39.38 3.31 26.58
CA ASP A 399 38.89 3.47 27.97
C ASP A 399 38.84 4.95 28.40
N VAL A 400 37.73 5.30 29.05
CA VAL A 400 37.54 6.55 29.81
C VAL A 400 37.40 6.16 31.28
N SER A 401 38.33 6.62 32.12
CA SER A 401 38.21 6.66 33.58
C SER A 401 38.41 8.09 34.07
N LEU A 402 37.46 8.58 34.87
CA LEU A 402 37.52 9.85 35.59
C LEU A 402 38.53 9.75 36.75
N THR A 403 39.66 10.43 36.63
CA THR A 403 40.56 10.83 37.72
C THR A 403 41.20 12.19 37.40
N PRO A 404 41.42 13.11 38.36
CA PRO A 404 42.00 14.41 38.07
C PRO A 404 43.52 14.26 37.93
N SER A 405 44.06 14.36 36.72
CA SER A 405 45.50 14.27 36.47
C SER A 405 46.13 15.66 36.33
N VAL A 406 47.10 15.88 37.21
CA VAL A 406 47.91 17.07 37.42
C VAL A 406 48.66 17.46 36.15
N VAL A 407 48.61 18.75 35.82
CA VAL A 407 49.47 19.39 34.82
C VAL A 407 50.91 19.37 35.35
N HIS A 408 51.78 18.54 34.77
CA HIS A 408 53.22 18.67 34.93
C HIS A 408 53.77 19.47 33.74
N LEU A 409 53.90 20.77 33.96
CA LEU A 409 54.74 21.63 33.15
C LEU A 409 56.19 21.25 33.44
N ASP A 410 56.94 20.91 32.40
CA ASP A 410 58.40 20.79 32.47
C ASP A 410 58.98 22.16 32.92
N PRO A 411 59.62 22.25 34.10
CA PRO A 411 60.04 23.52 34.68
C PRO A 411 61.35 24.06 34.06
N THR A 412 61.84 23.47 32.97
CA THR A 412 63.18 23.81 32.46
C THR A 412 63.22 24.86 31.35
N VAL A 413 62.08 25.46 30.96
CA VAL A 413 62.02 26.42 29.84
C VAL A 413 62.07 27.89 30.25
N LEU A 414 62.07 28.22 31.56
CA LEU A 414 62.02 29.63 32.02
C LEU A 414 63.05 30.01 33.10
N LEU A 415 64.28 29.48 33.05
CA LEU A 415 65.36 29.96 33.92
C LEU A 415 66.57 30.52 33.14
N PRO A 416 67.10 31.70 33.52
CA PRO A 416 68.23 32.35 32.85
C PRO A 416 69.52 31.49 32.84
N PRO A 417 70.44 31.72 31.87
CA PRO A 417 71.59 30.87 31.56
C PRO A 417 72.72 30.82 32.61
N LYS A 418 72.45 31.25 33.85
CA LYS A 418 73.44 31.32 34.94
C LYS A 418 73.40 30.11 35.89
N TYR A 419 72.46 29.18 35.69
CA TYR A 419 72.21 28.05 36.60
C TYR A 419 72.14 26.67 35.93
N GLN A 420 72.53 26.52 34.66
CA GLN A 420 72.59 25.21 34.01
C GLN A 420 74.02 24.64 34.03
N ARG A 421 74.20 23.51 34.72
CA ARG A 421 75.46 22.74 34.73
C ARG A 421 75.59 21.92 33.44
N PRO A 422 76.81 21.71 32.90
CA PRO A 422 77.01 21.00 31.64
C PRO A 422 76.81 19.48 31.82
N ILE A 423 76.01 18.87 30.94
CA ILE A 423 75.75 17.44 30.92
C ILE A 423 76.89 16.74 30.16
N CYS A 424 77.73 16.01 30.88
CA CYS A 424 78.73 15.11 30.30
C CYS A 424 78.06 13.86 29.71
N ARG A 425 78.49 13.54 28.49
CA ARG A 425 78.17 12.30 27.76
C ARG A 425 78.60 11.06 28.54
N LYS A 426 77.78 10.01 28.46
CA LYS A 426 78.16 8.70 27.92
C LYS A 426 76.93 8.03 27.31
#